data_AF-A0AA41ENZ0-F1
#
_entry.id   AF-A0AA41ENZ0-F1
#
_cell.length_a   1.000
_cell.length_b   1.000
_cell.length_c   1.000
_cell.angle_alpha   90.00
_cell.angle_beta   90.00
_cell.angle_gamma   90.00
#
_symmetry.space_group_name_H-M   'P 1'
#
loop_
_entity.id
_entity.type
_entity.pdbx_description
1 polymer ?
#
loop_
_entity_poly.entity_id
_entity_poly.type
_entity_poly.pdbx_seq_one_letter_code
_entity_poly.pdbx_strand_id
1 'polypeptide(L)'
;MSRKYFNTVLLLSTTLLTGLALSHPLIGHADASTQTSNAVATTTASASSTTTSNGNAYGVDDDNIVWITYPSTHVLTTYTGTGICYNADGSDTNKTVSGTSGALGEVRINLNQRTAYIWDSMLDATSNTSDRKYRKITSVSSFTPFSSVYTIKPLTINFVDTDGQSIDHSMTFDFPDNSDKLENALLDATPTVDGYTFSSAAVTTGSDDNLAVTYTFTKNTSDSGSGNESSGSESSSSATSSTDSDNLSDSSSADSTSDSTTSTATKVSVSKILVYATRKIGLYKTVNFTKNNRIRWYQKQPRTKRPTFTVIGYARTKAGTLRYKVKTTSGQTGYITANTNYVGNTYYQTNPKKITVINAKGINAYRKVNLTSKVRHYRKGTVLKVKAVKQHGITTRLILTNGTYITANKTMVLKK
;
A
#
# COMPACT_ATOMS: atom_id res chain seq x y z
N MET A 1 25.56 -39.36 -66.73
CA MET A 1 25.73 -37.98 -67.24
C MET A 1 26.43 -37.18 -66.11
N SER A 2 27.63 -36.59 -66.24
CA SER A 2 28.06 -35.49 -67.14
C SER A 2 27.44 -34.14 -66.71
N ARG A 3 28.13 -33.06 -66.27
CA ARG A 3 29.54 -32.67 -65.91
C ARG A 3 29.45 -31.69 -64.68
N LYS A 4 30.41 -31.39 -63.80
CA LYS A 4 31.89 -31.55 -63.62
C LYS A 4 32.78 -30.38 -64.13
N TYR A 5 33.64 -29.84 -63.24
CA TYR A 5 34.70 -28.79 -63.39
C TYR A 5 34.25 -27.31 -63.50
N PHE A 6 35.04 -26.26 -63.16
CA PHE A 6 36.02 -26.00 -62.07
C PHE A 6 36.51 -24.51 -62.13
N ASN A 7 37.26 -24.04 -61.12
CA ASN A 7 38.16 -22.85 -61.04
C ASN A 7 37.59 -21.41 -60.86
N THR A 8 38.37 -20.36 -60.50
CA THR A 8 39.40 -20.03 -59.43
C THR A 8 39.90 -18.57 -59.68
N VAL A 9 40.61 -17.91 -58.72
CA VAL A 9 41.34 -16.60 -58.81
C VAL A 9 40.42 -15.35 -58.72
N LEU A 10 40.61 -14.25 -57.94
CA LEU A 10 41.63 -13.62 -57.05
C LEU A 10 42.20 -12.28 -57.60
N LEU A 11 42.65 -11.38 -56.70
CA LEU A 11 43.25 -10.02 -56.89
C LEU A 11 42.23 -8.87 -57.10
N LEU A 12 42.16 -7.85 -56.22
CA LEU A 12 43.00 -6.63 -55.98
C LEU A 12 42.59 -5.44 -56.90
N SER A 13 42.69 -4.14 -56.55
CA SER A 13 43.41 -3.44 -55.45
C SER A 13 42.88 -2.01 -55.12
N THR A 14 43.43 -1.36 -54.07
CA THR A 14 43.78 0.10 -53.93
C THR A 14 42.71 1.21 -54.11
N THR A 15 42.30 1.97 -53.07
CA THR A 15 42.81 3.30 -52.56
C THR A 15 42.50 4.54 -53.45
N LEU A 16 42.51 5.83 -53.05
CA LEU A 16 42.95 6.58 -51.84
C LEU A 16 42.31 8.01 -51.78
N LEU A 17 42.29 8.68 -50.60
CA LEU A 17 42.31 10.17 -50.38
C LEU A 17 41.10 11.01 -50.91
N THR A 18 40.73 12.26 -50.52
CA THR A 18 41.17 13.36 -49.59
C THR A 18 39.88 14.16 -49.21
N GLY A 19 39.72 15.07 -48.22
CA GLY A 19 40.52 15.60 -47.10
C GLY A 19 40.48 17.15 -47.01
N LEU A 20 40.61 17.73 -45.80
CA LEU A 20 40.72 19.19 -45.44
C LEU A 20 39.43 20.06 -45.57
N ALA A 21 39.21 21.17 -44.84
CA ALA A 21 39.92 21.83 -43.70
C ALA A 21 38.96 22.67 -42.80
N LEU A 22 39.49 23.35 -41.76
CA LEU A 22 38.78 24.04 -40.67
C LEU A 22 38.58 25.56 -40.89
N SER A 23 37.57 26.17 -40.23
CA SER A 23 37.65 27.50 -39.58
C SER A 23 36.50 27.78 -38.59
N HIS A 24 36.68 28.77 -37.71
CA HIS A 24 35.73 29.34 -36.72
C HIS A 24 35.88 30.90 -36.76
N PRO A 25 35.15 31.74 -35.97
CA PRO A 25 33.86 31.61 -35.27
C PRO A 25 32.88 32.80 -35.57
N LEU A 26 31.74 32.86 -34.84
CA LEU A 26 31.05 34.05 -34.25
C LEU A 26 29.55 34.24 -34.55
N ILE A 27 28.80 34.39 -33.43
CA ILE A 27 27.60 35.22 -33.17
C ILE A 27 26.44 35.22 -34.19
N GLY A 28 25.28 34.71 -33.75
CA GLY A 28 23.94 34.98 -34.32
C GLY A 28 22.84 34.48 -33.39
N HIS A 29 21.84 35.31 -33.08
CA HIS A 29 20.73 34.97 -32.16
C HIS A 29 19.60 34.17 -32.85
N ALA A 30 19.01 33.20 -32.14
CA ALA A 30 17.55 32.96 -32.09
C ALA A 30 17.20 31.94 -31.00
N ASP A 31 16.02 32.07 -30.38
CA ASP A 31 15.54 31.20 -29.29
C ASP A 31 14.92 29.87 -29.76
N ALA A 32 15.18 28.80 -29.01
CA ALA A 32 14.38 27.57 -28.97
C ALA A 32 14.66 26.74 -27.69
N SER A 33 14.70 27.37 -26.51
CA SER A 33 15.03 26.68 -25.26
C SER A 33 13.83 25.93 -24.66
N THR A 34 13.70 24.63 -24.96
CA THR A 34 12.80 23.73 -24.21
C THR A 34 13.26 23.61 -22.77
N GLN A 35 12.58 24.28 -21.83
CA GLN A 35 12.92 24.18 -20.42
C GLN A 35 12.57 22.79 -19.85
N THR A 36 13.62 22.08 -19.42
CA THR A 36 13.49 20.95 -18.49
C THR A 36 12.99 21.48 -17.15
N SER A 37 11.71 21.23 -16.82
CA SER A 37 11.16 21.58 -15.50
C SER A 37 11.78 20.70 -14.41
N ASN A 38 12.79 21.22 -13.72
CA ASN A 38 13.44 20.53 -12.61
C ASN A 38 12.42 20.23 -11.50
N ALA A 39 12.26 18.96 -11.14
CA ALA A 39 11.49 18.57 -9.97
C ALA A 39 12.28 18.97 -8.70
N VAL A 40 11.92 20.12 -8.12
CA VAL A 40 12.44 20.56 -6.82
C VAL A 40 11.91 19.62 -5.74
N ALA A 41 12.77 18.70 -5.28
CA ALA A 41 12.46 17.85 -4.15
C ALA A 41 12.50 18.68 -2.86
N THR A 42 11.46 18.59 -2.03
CA THR A 42 11.42 19.23 -0.70
C THR A 42 10.71 18.30 0.29
N THR A 43 11.34 18.10 1.44
CA THR A 43 10.81 17.43 2.65
C THR A 43 10.08 16.09 2.51
N THR A 44 10.87 15.01 2.59
CA THR A 44 10.64 13.83 3.44
C THR A 44 9.19 13.47 3.86
N ALA A 45 8.43 12.88 2.94
CA ALA A 45 7.31 11.99 3.24
C ALA A 45 7.55 10.63 2.56
N SER A 46 7.09 9.51 3.14
CA SER A 46 7.24 8.17 2.53
C SER A 46 6.13 7.87 1.50
N ALA A 47 5.91 8.80 0.56
CA ALA A 47 4.88 8.69 -0.46
C ALA A 47 5.11 7.45 -1.35
N SER A 48 4.10 6.59 -1.44
CA SER A 48 4.09 5.44 -2.36
C SER A 48 2.98 5.60 -3.38
N SER A 49 3.30 5.51 -4.68
CA SER A 49 2.34 5.80 -5.75
C SER A 49 2.39 4.79 -6.91
N THR A 50 1.30 4.73 -7.68
CA THR A 50 1.17 3.85 -8.86
C THR A 50 0.21 4.47 -9.89
N THR A 51 0.56 4.39 -11.16
CA THR A 51 -0.25 4.89 -12.29
C THR A 51 -1.14 3.81 -12.89
N THR A 52 -2.22 4.24 -13.56
CA THR A 52 -3.22 3.35 -14.13
C THR A 52 -3.28 3.41 -15.66
N SER A 53 -3.86 2.38 -16.27
CA SER A 53 -4.17 2.28 -17.70
C SER A 53 -5.19 3.32 -18.21
N ASN A 54 -5.84 4.03 -17.29
CA ASN A 54 -6.90 5.00 -17.50
C ASN A 54 -6.49 6.43 -17.06
N GLY A 55 -5.19 6.67 -16.88
CA GLY A 55 -4.62 7.99 -16.61
C GLY A 55 -4.60 8.41 -15.14
N ASN A 56 -5.52 7.91 -14.32
CA ASN A 56 -5.46 8.08 -12.86
C ASN A 56 -4.10 7.61 -12.30
N ALA A 57 -3.62 8.28 -11.26
CA ALA A 57 -2.60 7.78 -10.34
C ALA A 57 -3.20 7.65 -8.95
N TYR A 58 -2.65 6.80 -8.10
CA TYR A 58 -3.07 6.68 -6.70
C TYR A 58 -1.86 6.47 -5.80
N GLY A 59 -2.02 6.71 -4.51
CA GLY A 59 -0.96 6.49 -3.53
C GLY A 59 -1.39 6.63 -2.08
N VAL A 60 -0.40 6.56 -1.21
CA VAL A 60 -0.50 6.83 0.22
C VAL A 60 0.62 7.79 0.60
N ASP A 61 0.26 8.91 1.23
CA ASP A 61 1.17 9.86 1.87
C ASP A 61 1.09 9.69 3.40
N ASP A 62 2.21 9.94 4.10
CA ASP A 62 2.36 9.88 5.57
C ASP A 62 1.80 8.62 6.26
N ASP A 63 1.83 7.49 5.55
CA ASP A 63 1.16 6.22 5.84
C ASP A 63 -0.38 6.31 6.01
N ASN A 64 -1.00 7.46 6.35
CA ASN A 64 -2.43 7.57 6.69
C ASN A 64 -3.30 8.40 5.72
N ILE A 65 -2.74 8.98 4.66
CA ILE A 65 -3.49 9.81 3.70
C ILE A 65 -3.52 9.12 2.34
N VAL A 66 -4.67 8.50 2.02
CA VAL A 66 -4.87 7.81 0.75
C VAL A 66 -5.30 8.83 -0.31
N TRP A 67 -4.70 8.81 -1.49
CA TRP A 67 -5.05 9.72 -2.58
C TRP A 67 -5.22 9.03 -3.93
N ILE A 68 -6.01 9.65 -4.80
CA ILE A 68 -6.24 9.23 -6.18
C ILE A 68 -6.53 10.43 -7.07
N THR A 69 -5.81 10.54 -8.19
CA THR A 69 -5.99 11.58 -9.20
C THR A 69 -6.92 11.13 -10.32
N TYR A 70 -7.48 12.09 -11.04
CA TYR A 70 -8.41 11.90 -12.16
C TYR A 70 -7.92 12.67 -13.39
N PRO A 71 -8.05 12.14 -14.61
CA PRO A 71 -7.97 12.95 -15.80
C PRO A 71 -9.11 13.98 -15.77
N SER A 72 -8.79 15.26 -15.96
CA SER A 72 -9.80 16.31 -16.05
C SER A 72 -10.79 16.03 -17.21
N THR A 73 -12.01 16.57 -17.11
CA THR A 73 -13.21 16.35 -17.96
C THR A 73 -14.09 15.13 -17.66
N HIS A 74 -13.68 14.12 -16.88
CA HIS A 74 -14.52 12.93 -16.70
C HIS A 74 -15.58 13.00 -15.58
N VAL A 75 -15.31 13.75 -14.52
CA VAL A 75 -16.22 13.98 -13.38
C VAL A 75 -16.15 15.46 -13.04
N LEU A 76 -17.30 16.12 -12.86
CA LEU A 76 -17.36 17.46 -12.28
C LEU A 76 -17.74 17.39 -10.80
N THR A 77 -17.23 18.34 -10.03
CA THR A 77 -17.57 18.59 -8.63
C THR A 77 -18.72 19.60 -8.57
N THR A 78 -19.89 19.19 -8.05
CA THR A 78 -21.01 20.10 -7.79
C THR A 78 -20.88 20.67 -6.38
N TYR A 79 -20.46 21.93 -6.30
CA TYR A 79 -20.33 22.71 -5.06
C TYR A 79 -21.04 24.05 -5.22
N THR A 80 -21.69 24.51 -4.14
CA THR A 80 -22.42 25.78 -4.09
C THR A 80 -22.13 26.50 -2.78
N GLY A 81 -21.77 27.78 -2.85
CA GLY A 81 -21.48 28.61 -1.68
C GLY A 81 -19.98 28.80 -1.44
N THR A 82 -19.63 29.08 -0.19
CA THR A 82 -18.33 29.63 0.21
C THR A 82 -17.80 28.83 1.39
N GLY A 83 -16.55 28.36 1.32
CA GLY A 83 -16.01 27.44 2.32
C GLY A 83 -14.49 27.50 2.45
N ILE A 84 -14.01 27.02 3.60
CA ILE A 84 -12.59 26.92 3.94
C ILE A 84 -11.89 25.94 3.00
N CYS A 85 -10.67 26.25 2.57
CA CYS A 85 -9.79 25.33 1.86
C CYS A 85 -8.62 24.85 2.72
N TYR A 86 -8.12 23.66 2.38
CA TYR A 86 -7.17 22.87 3.15
C TYR A 86 -5.93 22.54 2.32
N ASN A 87 -4.81 22.23 2.99
CA ASN A 87 -3.60 21.71 2.33
C ASN A 87 -3.71 20.19 2.09
N ALA A 88 -2.70 19.61 1.44
CA ALA A 88 -2.68 18.20 1.03
C ALA A 88 -2.62 17.18 2.20
N ASP A 89 -2.26 17.64 3.40
CA ASP A 89 -2.30 16.91 4.67
C ASP A 89 -3.67 17.00 5.38
N GLY A 90 -4.57 17.87 4.89
CA GLY A 90 -5.85 18.21 5.53
C GLY A 90 -5.77 19.32 6.57
N SER A 91 -4.63 20.00 6.74
CA SER A 91 -4.51 21.18 7.60
C SER A 91 -5.29 22.36 7.02
N ASP A 92 -5.87 23.17 7.91
CA ASP A 92 -6.63 24.37 7.55
C ASP A 92 -5.68 25.47 7.04
N THR A 93 -6.03 26.13 5.94
CA THR A 93 -5.24 27.25 5.38
C THR A 93 -5.59 28.60 5.99
N ASN A 94 -6.67 28.67 6.78
CA ASN A 94 -7.37 29.88 7.18
C ASN A 94 -7.76 30.78 5.97
N LYS A 95 -7.95 30.19 4.79
CA LYS A 95 -8.45 30.86 3.58
C LYS A 95 -9.79 30.26 3.18
N THR A 96 -10.67 31.15 2.73
CA THR A 96 -12.02 30.83 2.31
C THR A 96 -12.17 31.11 0.81
N VAL A 97 -12.76 30.18 0.07
CA VAL A 97 -12.97 30.25 -1.38
C VAL A 97 -14.45 30.09 -1.69
N SER A 98 -15.00 31.01 -2.48
CA SER A 98 -16.33 30.86 -3.08
C SER A 98 -16.24 29.89 -4.27
N GLY A 99 -16.94 28.77 -4.20
CA GLY A 99 -16.76 27.67 -5.13
C GLY A 99 -17.73 27.71 -6.32
N THR A 100 -17.17 27.84 -7.52
CA THR A 100 -17.80 27.37 -8.76
C THR A 100 -17.52 25.87 -8.94
N SER A 101 -18.44 25.15 -9.58
CA SER A 101 -18.28 23.73 -9.91
C SER A 101 -17.11 23.51 -10.89
N GLY A 102 -16.22 22.55 -10.61
CA GLY A 102 -14.96 22.34 -11.35
C GLY A 102 -14.80 20.92 -11.87
N ALA A 103 -13.74 20.64 -12.65
CA ALA A 103 -13.40 19.28 -13.04
C ALA A 103 -12.61 18.60 -11.91
N LEU A 104 -13.11 17.48 -11.38
CA LEU A 104 -12.43 16.70 -10.35
C LEU A 104 -11.05 16.25 -10.85
N GLY A 105 -10.02 16.51 -10.06
CA GLY A 105 -8.64 16.13 -10.39
C GLY A 105 -7.94 15.31 -9.32
N GLU A 106 -8.33 15.41 -8.04
CA GLU A 106 -7.82 14.55 -6.96
C GLU A 106 -8.83 14.38 -5.82
N VAL A 107 -8.94 13.16 -5.28
CA VAL A 107 -9.59 12.86 -4.00
C VAL A 107 -8.50 12.46 -3.00
N ARG A 108 -8.54 13.02 -1.80
CA ARG A 108 -7.73 12.61 -0.64
C ARG A 108 -8.63 12.12 0.49
N ILE A 109 -8.18 11.09 1.20
CA ILE A 109 -8.86 10.48 2.33
C ILE A 109 -7.86 10.49 3.47
N ASN A 110 -7.92 11.51 4.34
CA ASN A 110 -7.13 11.50 5.57
C ASN A 110 -7.85 10.61 6.57
N LEU A 111 -7.36 9.37 6.69
CA LEU A 111 -7.95 8.36 7.54
C LEU A 111 -7.92 8.81 9.01
N ASN A 112 -6.83 9.41 9.48
CA ASN A 112 -6.67 9.85 10.88
C ASN A 112 -7.63 10.98 11.26
N GLN A 113 -7.86 11.95 10.36
CA GLN A 113 -8.85 13.02 10.55
C GLN A 113 -10.31 12.57 10.29
N ARG A 114 -10.53 11.28 10.00
CA ARG A 114 -11.82 10.68 9.60
C ARG A 114 -12.54 11.49 8.51
N THR A 115 -11.78 12.13 7.61
CA THR A 115 -12.27 13.16 6.68
C THR A 115 -11.76 12.91 5.25
N ALA A 116 -12.63 13.14 4.25
CA ALA A 116 -12.26 13.19 2.84
C ALA A 116 -12.15 14.64 2.34
N TYR A 117 -11.32 14.85 1.32
CA TYR A 117 -11.01 16.14 0.71
C TYR A 117 -10.90 16.01 -0.81
N ILE A 118 -11.19 17.08 -1.57
CA ILE A 118 -11.08 17.10 -3.03
C ILE A 118 -10.35 18.32 -3.58
N TRP A 119 -9.59 18.09 -4.65
CA TRP A 119 -9.08 19.12 -5.55
C TRP A 119 -9.83 19.05 -6.88
N ASP A 120 -10.26 20.21 -7.37
CA ASP A 120 -10.85 20.38 -8.69
C ASP A 120 -10.29 21.64 -9.38
N SER A 121 -10.47 21.70 -10.70
CA SER A 121 -9.87 22.74 -11.55
C SER A 121 -10.29 24.17 -11.24
N MET A 122 -11.29 24.41 -10.38
CA MET A 122 -11.78 25.74 -10.02
C MET A 122 -11.31 26.21 -8.65
N LEU A 123 -10.56 25.39 -7.89
CA LEU A 123 -9.85 25.83 -6.69
C LEU A 123 -8.65 26.72 -7.06
N ASP A 124 -7.67 26.15 -7.78
CA ASP A 124 -6.41 26.84 -8.08
C ASP A 124 -6.60 28.11 -8.93
N ALA A 125 -7.68 28.17 -9.74
CA ALA A 125 -8.06 29.36 -10.50
C ALA A 125 -8.37 30.61 -9.65
N THR A 126 -8.52 30.44 -8.33
CA THR A 126 -8.78 31.53 -7.37
C THR A 126 -7.59 31.84 -6.45
N SER A 127 -6.52 31.04 -6.49
CA SER A 127 -5.37 31.16 -5.59
C SER A 127 -4.06 31.30 -6.37
N ASN A 128 -3.40 32.44 -6.25
CA ASN A 128 -2.11 32.75 -6.87
C ASN A 128 -0.93 31.99 -6.20
N THR A 129 -1.07 30.68 -6.00
CA THR A 129 -0.11 29.79 -5.33
C THR A 129 -0.04 28.46 -6.06
N SER A 130 1.18 27.95 -6.31
CA SER A 130 1.41 26.68 -7.01
C SER A 130 0.95 25.43 -6.24
N ASP A 131 0.58 25.57 -4.97
CA ASP A 131 0.12 24.49 -4.11
C ASP A 131 -1.38 24.23 -4.30
N ARG A 132 -1.75 23.02 -4.77
CA ARG A 132 -3.15 22.56 -4.79
C ARG A 132 -3.82 22.77 -3.44
N LYS A 133 -4.99 23.43 -3.44
CA LYS A 133 -5.85 23.58 -2.25
C LYS A 133 -7.10 22.72 -2.36
N TYR A 134 -7.53 22.14 -1.26
CA TYR A 134 -8.58 21.12 -1.23
C TYR A 134 -9.83 21.62 -0.49
N ARG A 135 -11.02 21.19 -0.90
CA ARG A 135 -12.26 21.36 -0.11
C ARG A 135 -12.53 20.13 0.74
N LYS A 136 -12.93 20.31 2.00
CA LYS A 136 -13.42 19.21 2.86
C LYS A 136 -14.77 18.69 2.34
N ILE A 137 -14.94 17.37 2.40
CA ILE A 137 -16.19 16.66 2.13
C ILE A 137 -16.82 16.22 3.46
N THR A 138 -18.10 16.53 3.63
CA THR A 138 -18.94 16.08 4.77
C THR A 138 -20.18 15.30 4.32
N SER A 139 -20.66 15.54 3.11
CA SER A 139 -21.61 14.71 2.36
C SER A 139 -21.35 14.91 0.85
N VAL A 140 -21.89 14.04 0.01
CA VAL A 140 -21.32 13.72 -1.32
C VAL A 140 -22.32 13.67 -2.48
N SER A 141 -23.39 14.45 -2.36
CA SER A 141 -24.23 14.90 -3.50
C SER A 141 -23.48 15.86 -4.44
N SER A 142 -22.16 15.66 -4.62
CA SER A 142 -21.20 16.60 -5.20
C SER A 142 -20.40 16.02 -6.37
N PHE A 143 -20.76 14.85 -6.91
CA PHE A 143 -20.09 14.26 -8.07
C PHE A 143 -21.06 13.98 -9.22
N THR A 144 -20.83 14.61 -10.37
CA THR A 144 -21.56 14.34 -11.62
C THR A 144 -20.59 13.76 -12.66
N PRO A 145 -20.66 12.45 -12.98
CA PRO A 145 -19.82 11.84 -14.00
C PRO A 145 -20.35 12.16 -15.41
N PHE A 146 -19.46 12.59 -16.31
CA PHE A 146 -19.75 12.87 -17.72
C PHE A 146 -19.24 11.75 -18.65
N SER A 147 -18.81 10.63 -18.08
CA SER A 147 -18.23 9.49 -18.79
C SER A 147 -18.67 8.18 -18.15
N SER A 148 -19.12 7.23 -18.97
CA SER A 148 -19.50 5.86 -18.56
C SER A 148 -18.32 5.00 -18.07
N VAL A 149 -17.12 5.58 -17.96
CA VAL A 149 -15.93 4.96 -17.34
C VAL A 149 -15.98 5.06 -15.81
N TYR A 150 -16.78 5.99 -15.25
CA TYR A 150 -16.90 6.22 -13.82
C TYR A 150 -18.31 5.87 -13.33
N THR A 151 -18.39 5.15 -12.21
CA THR A 151 -19.65 4.89 -11.49
C THR A 151 -19.51 5.44 -10.08
N ILE A 152 -20.47 6.26 -9.66
CA ILE A 152 -20.53 6.72 -8.27
C ILE A 152 -20.96 5.53 -7.39
N LYS A 153 -20.17 5.19 -6.38
CA LYS A 153 -20.45 4.12 -5.41
C LYS A 153 -20.14 4.58 -3.99
N PRO A 154 -20.90 4.14 -2.97
CA PRO A 154 -20.55 4.40 -1.57
C PRO A 154 -19.29 3.60 -1.18
N LEU A 155 -18.32 4.31 -0.62
CA LEU A 155 -17.17 3.79 0.10
C LEU A 155 -17.44 3.92 1.61
N THR A 156 -17.47 2.79 2.32
CA THR A 156 -17.55 2.75 3.80
C THR A 156 -16.19 2.35 4.38
N ILE A 157 -15.72 3.07 5.39
CA ILE A 157 -14.46 2.78 6.09
C ILE A 157 -14.76 2.58 7.57
N ASN A 158 -14.53 1.37 8.07
CA ASN A 158 -14.84 0.96 9.44
C ASN A 158 -13.57 0.82 10.28
N PHE A 159 -13.61 1.30 11.52
CA PHE A 159 -12.53 1.16 12.50
C PHE A 159 -13.00 0.26 13.65
N VAL A 160 -12.39 -0.93 13.78
CA VAL A 160 -12.83 -1.97 14.73
C VAL A 160 -11.67 -2.58 15.54
N ASP A 161 -11.97 -3.15 16.70
CA ASP A 161 -11.00 -3.94 17.48
C ASP A 161 -10.77 -5.36 16.92
N THR A 162 -10.09 -6.23 17.68
CA THR A 162 -9.82 -7.62 17.32
C THR A 162 -11.06 -8.51 17.29
N ASP A 163 -12.12 -8.10 17.96
CA ASP A 163 -13.29 -8.90 18.31
C ASP A 163 -14.50 -8.48 17.45
N GLY A 164 -14.40 -7.33 16.78
CA GLY A 164 -15.30 -6.85 15.74
C GLY A 164 -16.06 -5.59 16.14
N GLN A 165 -15.85 -5.08 17.35
CA GLN A 165 -16.57 -3.92 17.88
C GLN A 165 -16.02 -2.64 17.26
N SER A 166 -16.90 -1.69 16.93
CA SER A 166 -16.50 -0.34 16.51
C SER A 166 -15.75 0.37 17.65
N ILE A 167 -14.63 1.00 17.30
CA ILE A 167 -13.78 1.75 18.24
C ILE A 167 -13.64 3.23 17.87
N ASP A 168 -14.10 3.60 16.67
CA ASP A 168 -14.12 4.98 16.17
C ASP A 168 -15.17 5.08 15.03
N HIS A 169 -15.50 6.31 14.66
CA HIS A 169 -16.51 6.70 13.69
C HIS A 169 -16.21 6.11 12.31
N SER A 170 -17.19 5.40 11.75
CA SER A 170 -17.14 4.93 10.36
C SER A 170 -17.26 6.12 9.39
N MET A 171 -16.33 6.24 8.45
CA MET A 171 -16.47 7.19 7.34
C MET A 171 -17.36 6.55 6.28
N THR A 172 -18.35 7.26 5.73
CA THR A 172 -19.12 6.79 4.56
C THR A 172 -19.25 7.92 3.57
N PHE A 173 -18.86 7.68 2.32
CA PHE A 173 -19.01 8.64 1.24
C PHE A 173 -19.06 7.96 -0.13
N ASP A 174 -20.02 8.35 -0.95
CA ASP A 174 -20.01 8.18 -2.40
C ASP A 174 -18.72 8.69 -3.04
N PHE A 175 -18.21 7.92 -3.98
CA PHE A 175 -16.91 8.08 -4.60
C PHE A 175 -16.98 7.68 -6.09
N PRO A 176 -16.36 8.42 -7.02
CA PRO A 176 -16.32 8.06 -8.43
C PRO A 176 -15.31 6.92 -8.70
N ASP A 177 -15.79 5.68 -8.57
CA ASP A 177 -15.04 4.44 -8.84
C ASP A 177 -14.81 4.23 -10.34
N ASN A 178 -13.62 3.71 -10.65
CA ASN A 178 -13.26 3.21 -11.98
C ASN A 178 -12.30 1.99 -11.96
N SER A 179 -11.85 1.50 -10.78
CA SER A 179 -10.87 0.41 -10.72
C SER A 179 -10.61 -0.18 -9.33
N ASP A 180 -10.26 -1.48 -9.33
CA ASP A 180 -9.72 -2.34 -8.24
C ASP A 180 -8.48 -1.78 -7.47
N LYS A 181 -8.23 -0.47 -7.46
CA LYS A 181 -6.92 0.13 -7.22
C LYS A 181 -6.88 1.09 -6.04
N LEU A 182 -7.94 1.88 -5.81
CA LEU A 182 -8.11 2.58 -4.54
C LEU A 182 -8.14 1.58 -3.38
N GLU A 183 -8.75 0.40 -3.60
CA GLU A 183 -8.69 -0.74 -2.66
C GLU A 183 -7.26 -1.04 -2.18
N ASN A 184 -6.27 -1.05 -3.08
CA ASN A 184 -4.88 -1.35 -2.70
C ASN A 184 -4.25 -0.19 -1.91
N ALA A 185 -4.54 1.05 -2.28
CA ALA A 185 -4.09 2.23 -1.53
C ALA A 185 -4.65 2.24 -0.10
N LEU A 186 -5.94 1.93 0.06
CA LEU A 186 -6.59 1.75 1.36
C LEU A 186 -5.98 0.57 2.15
N LEU A 187 -5.69 -0.55 1.49
CA LEU A 187 -5.08 -1.73 2.13
C LEU A 187 -3.60 -1.53 2.53
N ASP A 188 -2.86 -0.69 1.82
CA ASP A 188 -1.45 -0.38 2.14
C ASP A 188 -1.33 0.74 3.19
N ALA A 189 -2.35 1.59 3.35
CA ALA A 189 -2.37 2.67 4.35
C ALA A 189 -2.47 2.17 5.80
N THR A 190 -1.76 2.86 6.71
CA THR A 190 -1.66 2.51 8.12
C THR A 190 -2.04 3.62 9.11
N PRO A 191 -3.34 3.91 9.27
CA PRO A 191 -3.85 4.92 10.20
C PRO A 191 -3.66 4.56 11.68
N THR A 192 -3.81 5.58 12.52
CA THR A 192 -3.82 5.50 13.99
C THR A 192 -5.21 5.75 14.57
N VAL A 193 -5.41 5.24 15.78
CA VAL A 193 -6.59 5.42 16.65
C VAL A 193 -6.03 5.45 18.08
N ASP A 194 -6.35 6.45 18.89
CA ASP A 194 -5.74 6.61 20.22
C ASP A 194 -6.16 5.49 21.19
N GLY A 195 -5.21 5.03 22.01
CA GLY A 195 -5.40 3.83 22.84
C GLY A 195 -5.48 2.51 22.06
N TYR A 196 -5.40 2.55 20.73
CA TYR A 196 -5.42 1.40 19.83
C TYR A 196 -4.22 1.43 18.89
N THR A 197 -3.93 0.28 18.29
CA THR A 197 -2.62 0.04 17.69
C THR A 197 -2.83 -1.01 16.58
N PHE A 198 -2.51 -0.66 15.33
CA PHE A 198 -3.23 -1.12 14.11
C PHE A 198 -2.85 -2.54 13.64
N SER A 199 -3.82 -3.42 13.30
CA SER A 199 -3.63 -4.88 13.12
C SER A 199 -3.71 -5.36 11.67
N SER A 200 -4.77 -5.00 10.93
CA SER A 200 -4.90 -5.28 9.48
C SER A 200 -5.99 -4.44 8.84
N ALA A 201 -5.74 -3.90 7.64
CA ALA A 201 -6.82 -3.53 6.71
C ALA A 201 -7.35 -4.78 5.99
N ALA A 202 -8.63 -4.80 5.65
CA ALA A 202 -9.26 -5.79 4.79
C ALA A 202 -10.45 -5.20 4.03
N VAL A 203 -10.55 -5.50 2.72
CA VAL A 203 -11.79 -5.26 1.97
C VAL A 203 -12.84 -6.27 2.43
N THR A 204 -13.99 -5.75 2.84
CA THR A 204 -15.16 -6.49 3.33
C THR A 204 -16.37 -6.12 2.46
N THR A 205 -16.38 -6.59 1.21
CA THR A 205 -17.47 -6.32 0.26
C THR A 205 -18.83 -6.67 0.87
N GLY A 206 -19.77 -5.71 0.84
CA GLY A 206 -21.19 -6.03 0.93
C GLY A 206 -21.63 -6.86 -0.28
N SER A 207 -22.86 -7.38 -0.26
CA SER A 207 -23.35 -8.25 -1.35
C SER A 207 -23.60 -7.50 -2.67
N ASP A 208 -23.70 -6.17 -2.61
CA ASP A 208 -24.36 -5.34 -3.61
C ASP A 208 -23.45 -4.18 -4.10
N ASP A 209 -22.26 -4.52 -4.61
CA ASP A 209 -21.21 -3.63 -5.18
C ASP A 209 -20.65 -2.48 -4.31
N ASN A 210 -21.23 -2.23 -3.13
CA ASN A 210 -20.76 -1.25 -2.14
C ASN A 210 -19.38 -1.64 -1.57
N LEU A 211 -18.39 -0.77 -1.73
CA LEU A 211 -17.03 -1.01 -1.26
C LEU A 211 -16.93 -0.65 0.22
N ALA A 212 -16.69 -1.65 1.08
CA ALA A 212 -16.32 -1.41 2.47
C ALA A 212 -14.91 -1.90 2.78
N VAL A 213 -14.13 -1.08 3.50
CA VAL A 213 -12.80 -1.43 4.00
C VAL A 213 -12.81 -1.35 5.53
N THR A 214 -12.46 -2.47 6.17
CA THR A 214 -12.42 -2.59 7.62
C THR A 214 -10.98 -2.58 8.11
N TYR A 215 -10.66 -1.58 8.93
CA TYR A 215 -9.38 -1.41 9.62
C TYR A 215 -9.51 -2.04 11.02
N THR A 216 -8.90 -3.21 11.20
CA THR A 216 -8.83 -3.93 12.48
C THR A 216 -7.65 -3.41 13.31
N PHE A 217 -7.84 -3.13 14.59
CA PHE A 217 -6.81 -2.71 15.56
C PHE A 217 -6.65 -3.77 16.67
N THR A 218 -5.86 -3.47 17.69
CA THR A 218 -5.92 -4.14 19.00
C THR A 218 -5.83 -3.04 20.05
N LYS A 219 -6.61 -3.16 21.12
CA LYS A 219 -6.54 -2.25 22.27
C LYS A 219 -5.16 -2.32 22.92
N ASN A 220 -4.64 -1.18 23.35
CA ASN A 220 -3.44 -1.14 24.16
C ASN A 220 -3.79 -1.49 25.61
N THR A 221 -3.22 -2.59 26.10
CA THR A 221 -3.23 -2.89 27.53
C THR A 221 -2.24 -1.96 28.21
N SER A 222 -2.74 -0.93 28.89
CA SER A 222 -1.97 -0.22 29.90
C SER A 222 -1.69 -1.18 31.05
N ASP A 223 -0.46 -1.70 31.11
CA ASP A 223 -0.07 -2.67 32.14
C ASP A 223 0.23 -1.96 33.47
N SER A 224 -0.84 -1.60 34.18
CA SER A 224 -0.79 -1.18 35.58
C SER A 224 -1.01 -2.39 36.50
N GLY A 225 -0.31 -3.49 36.22
CA GLY A 225 -0.26 -4.70 37.05
C GLY A 225 0.47 -4.50 38.39
N SER A 226 -0.03 -3.61 39.23
CA SER A 226 0.32 -3.61 40.66
C SER A 226 -0.33 -4.83 41.30
N GLY A 227 0.45 -5.88 41.53
CA GLY A 227 -0.03 -7.06 42.25
C GLY A 227 -0.23 -6.74 43.73
N ASN A 228 -1.31 -7.25 44.32
CA ASN A 228 -1.42 -7.40 45.76
C ASN A 228 -2.09 -8.73 46.10
N GLU A 229 -1.60 -9.40 47.14
CA GLU A 229 -2.23 -10.62 47.66
C GLU A 229 -3.35 -10.28 48.66
N SER A 230 -4.11 -11.30 49.05
CA SER A 230 -5.28 -11.17 49.92
C SER A 230 -4.90 -10.96 51.40
N SER A 231 -5.44 -9.93 52.05
CA SER A 231 -6.33 -10.08 53.23
C SER A 231 -6.74 -8.71 53.80
N GLY A 232 -7.92 -8.62 54.44
CA GLY A 232 -8.35 -7.47 55.24
C GLY A 232 -9.80 -7.04 55.00
N SER A 233 -10.69 -7.35 55.94
CA SER A 233 -12.06 -6.82 56.00
C SER A 233 -12.07 -5.38 56.54
N GLU A 234 -12.94 -4.51 56.03
CA GLU A 234 -14.19 -4.14 56.73
C GLU A 234 -15.02 -3.10 55.94
N SER A 235 -16.26 -2.85 56.36
CA SER A 235 -17.24 -2.03 55.62
C SER A 235 -17.47 -0.63 56.20
N SER A 236 -17.46 0.42 55.37
CA SER A 236 -18.15 1.69 55.68
C SER A 236 -18.51 2.55 54.45
N SER A 237 -19.82 2.68 54.25
CA SER A 237 -20.64 3.76 53.66
C SER A 237 -20.05 5.12 53.20
N SER A 238 -20.81 5.74 52.28
CA SER A 238 -20.90 7.18 51.94
C SER A 238 -19.83 7.74 50.99
N ALA A 239 -20.06 8.45 49.88
CA ALA A 239 -21.18 9.18 49.24
C ALA A 239 -20.98 10.70 49.21
N THR A 240 -21.10 11.31 48.01
CA THR A 240 -21.20 12.77 47.71
C THR A 240 -20.01 13.65 48.14
N SER A 241 -19.72 14.81 47.54
CA SER A 241 -20.03 15.42 46.23
C SER A 241 -19.19 16.70 46.06
N SER A 242 -19.07 17.23 44.82
CA SER A 242 -18.82 18.67 44.52
C SER A 242 -17.49 19.28 45.03
N THR A 243 -16.93 20.40 44.56
CA THR A 243 -17.17 21.35 43.44
C THR A 243 -15.84 22.08 43.12
N ASP A 244 -15.78 22.85 42.03
CA ASP A 244 -15.20 24.22 41.83
C ASP A 244 -13.94 24.66 42.64
N SER A 245 -12.99 25.45 42.13
CA SER A 245 -12.81 26.09 40.80
C SER A 245 -11.38 26.68 40.67
N ASP A 246 -11.05 27.17 39.46
CA ASP A 246 -10.13 28.29 39.14
C ASP A 246 -8.79 28.48 39.89
N ASN A 247 -7.67 28.52 39.14
CA ASN A 247 -7.00 29.80 38.81
C ASN A 247 -5.95 29.67 37.67
N LEU A 248 -5.60 30.80 37.06
CA LEU A 248 -4.43 31.05 36.19
C LEU A 248 -3.25 31.56 37.08
N SER A 249 -1.98 31.79 36.68
CA SER A 249 -1.30 31.95 35.38
C SER A 249 0.22 31.65 35.50
N ASP A 250 0.96 31.80 34.39
CA ASP A 250 2.38 32.21 34.26
C ASP A 250 3.59 31.30 34.62
N SER A 251 4.19 30.76 33.54
CA SER A 251 5.48 31.21 32.97
C SER A 251 6.85 30.92 33.62
N SER A 252 7.55 29.96 32.97
CA SER A 252 8.97 30.00 32.53
C SER A 252 10.13 29.46 33.40
N SER A 253 11.00 28.69 32.71
CA SER A 253 12.46 28.54 32.91
C SER A 253 13.02 27.91 34.21
N ALA A 254 14.01 27.01 34.20
CA ALA A 254 14.62 26.23 33.11
C ALA A 254 15.42 25.02 33.67
N ASP A 255 15.69 24.05 32.79
CA ASP A 255 16.67 22.94 32.84
C ASP A 255 16.93 22.13 34.14
N SER A 256 16.69 20.81 34.05
CA SER A 256 17.61 19.79 34.55
C SER A 256 17.35 18.45 33.84
N THR A 257 18.41 17.74 33.48
CA THR A 257 18.36 16.53 32.64
C THR A 257 18.15 15.24 33.44
N SER A 258 17.35 14.31 32.93
CA SER A 258 17.35 12.89 33.32
C SER A 258 16.72 11.99 32.25
N ASP A 259 17.27 10.78 32.10
CA ASP A 259 17.02 9.83 30.99
C ASP A 259 15.74 8.98 31.20
N SER A 260 14.95 8.78 30.13
CA SER A 260 13.95 7.71 30.05
C SER A 260 13.62 7.32 28.60
N THR A 261 14.27 6.27 28.09
CA THR A 261 14.16 5.82 26.69
C THR A 261 12.90 5.00 26.36
N THR A 262 11.73 5.64 26.38
CA THR A 262 10.45 5.03 25.98
C THR A 262 10.28 4.98 24.45
N SER A 263 10.69 3.86 23.85
CA SER A 263 10.60 3.63 22.40
C SER A 263 9.16 3.35 21.93
N THR A 264 8.41 4.39 21.57
CA THR A 264 7.04 4.32 21.01
C THR A 264 7.01 3.65 19.62
N ALA A 265 6.92 2.32 19.62
CA ALA A 265 6.88 1.53 18.39
C ALA A 265 5.47 1.52 17.77
N THR A 266 5.16 2.51 16.92
CA THR A 266 3.92 2.59 16.14
C THR A 266 3.63 1.27 15.42
N LYS A 267 2.52 0.60 15.78
CA LYS A 267 2.13 -0.68 15.16
C LYS A 267 1.44 -0.42 13.83
N VAL A 268 2.26 -0.44 12.79
CA VAL A 268 1.88 -0.60 11.38
C VAL A 268 1.07 -1.89 11.23
N SER A 269 -0.06 -1.86 10.51
CA SER A 269 -0.82 -3.10 10.29
C SER A 269 -0.16 -4.05 9.31
N VAL A 270 -0.75 -5.23 9.23
CA VAL A 270 -0.36 -6.25 8.28
C VAL A 270 -1.47 -6.53 7.30
N SER A 271 -1.28 -6.00 6.09
CA SER A 271 -1.51 -6.74 4.86
C SER A 271 -0.96 -8.16 5.02
N LYS A 272 -1.88 -9.13 5.24
CA LYS A 272 -1.62 -10.53 5.62
C LYS A 272 -0.91 -11.32 4.51
N ILE A 273 0.35 -11.01 4.25
CA ILE A 273 1.14 -11.62 3.18
C ILE A 273 1.60 -13.03 3.58
N LEU A 274 1.50 -14.00 2.66
CA LEU A 274 2.19 -15.28 2.81
C LEU A 274 3.63 -15.17 2.27
N VAL A 275 4.61 -15.61 3.07
CA VAL A 275 6.05 -15.67 2.71
C VAL A 275 6.60 -17.08 2.85
N TYR A 276 7.72 -17.39 2.18
CA TYR A 276 8.50 -18.61 2.40
C TYR A 276 9.96 -18.29 2.74
N ALA A 277 10.67 -19.24 3.38
CA ALA A 277 12.11 -19.14 3.61
C ALA A 277 12.93 -19.51 2.36
N THR A 278 13.86 -18.65 1.92
CA THR A 278 14.86 -18.94 0.88
C THR A 278 16.10 -19.65 1.44
N ARG A 279 16.44 -19.35 2.69
CA ARG A 279 17.62 -19.82 3.45
C ARG A 279 17.18 -20.50 4.76
N LYS A 280 18.13 -20.95 5.58
CA LYS A 280 17.87 -21.36 6.97
C LYS A 280 17.41 -20.14 7.79
N ILE A 281 16.30 -20.24 8.51
CA ILE A 281 15.79 -19.19 9.41
C ILE A 281 15.32 -19.78 10.74
N GLY A 282 15.39 -19.01 11.82
CA GLY A 282 14.78 -19.38 13.11
C GLY A 282 13.38 -18.76 13.25
N LEU A 283 12.53 -19.43 14.03
CA LEU A 283 11.31 -18.87 14.61
C LEU A 283 11.56 -18.57 16.08
N TYR A 284 11.16 -17.39 16.55
CA TYR A 284 11.49 -16.87 17.88
C TYR A 284 10.25 -16.42 18.67
N LYS A 285 10.31 -16.47 20.00
CA LYS A 285 9.27 -15.98 20.91
C LYS A 285 9.13 -14.45 20.85
N THR A 286 10.23 -13.73 20.62
CA THR A 286 10.34 -12.27 20.68
C THR A 286 11.06 -11.69 19.45
N VAL A 287 11.00 -10.38 19.26
CA VAL A 287 11.72 -9.67 18.18
C VAL A 287 13.25 -9.76 18.28
N ASN A 288 13.79 -9.93 19.49
CA ASN A 288 15.23 -10.04 19.76
C ASN A 288 15.69 -11.51 19.63
N PHE A 289 16.52 -11.79 18.61
CA PHE A 289 16.81 -13.15 18.14
C PHE A 289 17.97 -13.82 18.89
N THR A 290 17.76 -14.10 20.19
CA THR A 290 18.74 -14.80 21.06
C THR A 290 18.69 -16.32 20.88
N LYS A 291 19.67 -17.05 21.44
CA LYS A 291 19.62 -18.53 21.50
C LYS A 291 18.40 -19.01 22.30
N ASN A 292 18.11 -18.36 23.43
CA ASN A 292 17.10 -18.75 24.41
C ASN A 292 15.67 -18.49 23.91
N ASN A 293 15.46 -17.40 23.16
CA ASN A 293 14.14 -17.06 22.63
C ASN A 293 13.81 -17.79 21.31
N ARG A 294 14.68 -18.67 20.80
CA ARG A 294 14.46 -19.41 19.55
C ARG A 294 13.62 -20.66 19.79
N ILE A 295 12.42 -20.70 19.22
CA ILE A 295 11.48 -21.82 19.27
C ILE A 295 12.00 -23.02 18.45
N ARG A 296 12.37 -22.78 17.18
CA ARG A 296 12.92 -23.83 16.29
C ARG A 296 13.71 -23.26 15.12
N TRP A 297 14.54 -24.10 14.50
CA TRP A 297 15.16 -23.83 13.19
C TRP A 297 14.32 -24.41 12.06
N TYR A 298 14.13 -23.62 11.00
CA TYR A 298 13.70 -24.06 9.68
C TYR A 298 14.92 -24.15 8.77
N GLN A 299 15.26 -25.35 8.30
CA GLN A 299 16.40 -25.57 7.41
C GLN A 299 16.10 -25.09 5.98
N LYS A 300 17.15 -24.82 5.20
CA LYS A 300 17.04 -24.52 3.76
C LYS A 300 16.41 -25.71 3.04
N GLN A 301 15.39 -25.46 2.21
CA GLN A 301 14.64 -26.49 1.47
C GLN A 301 14.61 -26.23 -0.04
N PRO A 302 14.49 -27.29 -0.88
CA PRO A 302 14.15 -27.16 -2.30
C PRO A 302 12.87 -26.36 -2.52
N ARG A 303 12.75 -25.64 -3.64
CA ARG A 303 11.69 -24.63 -3.86
C ARG A 303 10.26 -25.14 -3.62
N THR A 304 9.98 -26.39 -3.96
CA THR A 304 8.67 -27.05 -3.77
C THR A 304 8.36 -27.43 -2.31
N LYS A 305 9.38 -27.51 -1.44
CA LYS A 305 9.28 -27.90 -0.02
C LYS A 305 9.63 -26.74 0.95
N ARG A 306 9.72 -25.49 0.46
CA ARG A 306 10.08 -24.35 1.31
C ARG A 306 9.01 -24.10 2.38
N PRO A 307 9.39 -23.92 3.66
CA PRO A 307 8.44 -23.65 4.72
C PRO A 307 7.80 -22.28 4.48
N THR A 308 6.48 -22.23 4.64
CA THR A 308 5.63 -21.06 4.44
C THR A 308 5.11 -20.53 5.76
N PHE A 309 4.90 -19.22 5.80
CA PHE A 309 4.46 -18.47 6.98
C PHE A 309 3.41 -17.44 6.55
N THR A 310 2.32 -17.33 7.32
CA THR A 310 1.36 -16.23 7.18
C THR A 310 1.84 -15.09 8.06
N VAL A 311 2.16 -13.93 7.48
CA VAL A 311 2.51 -12.73 8.25
C VAL A 311 1.23 -12.17 8.88
N ILE A 312 1.29 -11.87 10.17
CA ILE A 312 0.17 -11.42 11.03
C ILE A 312 0.53 -10.24 11.94
N GLY A 313 1.75 -9.71 11.82
CA GLY A 313 2.22 -8.51 12.53
C GLY A 313 3.59 -8.08 11.99
N TYR A 314 3.81 -6.77 11.86
CA TYR A 314 5.15 -6.21 11.73
C TYR A 314 5.65 -5.81 13.11
N ALA A 315 6.95 -5.91 13.33
CA ALA A 315 7.58 -5.43 14.55
C ALA A 315 9.03 -5.04 14.26
N ARG A 316 9.54 -4.01 14.95
CA ARG A 316 10.94 -3.57 14.86
C ARG A 316 11.67 -3.92 16.17
N THR A 317 12.98 -4.09 16.13
CA THR A 317 13.81 -4.11 17.35
C THR A 317 14.04 -2.67 17.83
N LYS A 318 14.62 -2.47 19.03
CA LYS A 318 15.05 -1.11 19.48
C LYS A 318 15.94 -0.41 18.43
N ALA A 319 16.83 -1.15 17.77
CA ALA A 319 17.62 -0.69 16.63
C ALA A 319 16.89 -0.81 15.26
N GLY A 320 15.60 -0.43 15.22
CA GLY A 320 14.77 -0.32 14.00
C GLY A 320 14.53 -1.58 13.15
N THR A 321 15.17 -2.72 13.45
CA THR A 321 15.29 -3.84 12.50
C THR A 321 13.99 -4.61 12.35
N LEU A 322 13.39 -4.56 11.16
CA LEU A 322 12.10 -5.20 10.85
C LEU A 322 12.11 -6.73 11.02
N ARG A 323 11.04 -7.24 11.64
CA ARG A 323 10.71 -8.65 11.86
C ARG A 323 9.27 -8.89 11.41
N TYR A 324 8.99 -10.10 10.95
CA TYR A 324 7.63 -10.57 10.68
C TYR A 324 7.14 -11.40 11.87
N LYS A 325 6.09 -10.96 12.57
CA LYS A 325 5.25 -11.81 13.42
C LYS A 325 4.43 -12.69 12.49
N VAL A 326 4.50 -14.00 12.67
CA VAL A 326 3.92 -14.99 11.76
C VAL A 326 3.10 -16.04 12.50
N LYS A 327 2.15 -16.65 11.78
CA LYS A 327 1.54 -17.95 12.09
C LYS A 327 2.09 -19.00 11.12
N THR A 328 2.60 -20.11 11.64
CA THR A 328 3.10 -21.23 10.82
C THR A 328 1.94 -22.06 10.28
N THR A 329 2.21 -22.94 9.31
CA THR A 329 1.24 -23.96 8.86
C THR A 329 0.77 -24.90 9.99
N SER A 330 1.54 -25.02 11.08
CA SER A 330 1.16 -25.81 12.28
C SER A 330 0.50 -24.95 13.37
N GLY A 331 -0.03 -23.78 13.02
CA GLY A 331 -0.74 -22.88 13.95
C GLY A 331 0.14 -22.09 14.92
N GLN A 332 1.40 -22.49 15.14
CA GLN A 332 2.33 -21.85 16.07
C GLN A 332 2.65 -20.41 15.65
N THR A 333 2.63 -19.48 16.60
CA THR A 333 3.00 -18.08 16.39
C THR A 333 4.45 -17.79 16.82
N GLY A 334 5.01 -16.69 16.32
CA GLY A 334 6.34 -16.20 16.69
C GLY A 334 6.88 -15.20 15.68
N TYR A 335 8.17 -14.87 15.77
CA TYR A 335 8.84 -13.91 14.90
C TYR A 335 9.88 -14.59 13.99
N ILE A 336 9.93 -14.16 12.73
CA ILE A 336 10.97 -14.50 11.75
C ILE A 336 11.62 -13.23 11.17
N THR A 337 12.76 -13.38 10.50
CA THR A 337 13.43 -12.26 9.83
C THR A 337 12.59 -11.74 8.66
N ALA A 338 12.52 -10.41 8.50
CA ALA A 338 11.92 -9.77 7.34
C ALA A 338 12.91 -9.60 6.16
N ASN A 339 14.20 -9.92 6.35
CA ASN A 339 15.24 -9.67 5.36
C ASN A 339 15.00 -10.50 4.08
N THR A 340 14.87 -9.81 2.93
CA THR A 340 14.54 -10.37 1.61
C THR A 340 15.54 -11.40 1.08
N ASN A 341 16.76 -11.45 1.62
CA ASN A 341 17.73 -12.50 1.31
C ASN A 341 17.37 -13.85 1.94
N TYR A 342 16.51 -13.86 2.97
CA TYR A 342 16.13 -15.02 3.78
C TYR A 342 14.64 -15.41 3.63
N VAL A 343 13.77 -14.45 3.27
CA VAL A 343 12.33 -14.66 3.04
C VAL A 343 11.85 -13.96 1.78
N GLY A 344 10.72 -14.40 1.21
CA GLY A 344 10.05 -13.68 0.11
C GLY A 344 8.62 -14.15 -0.10
N ASN A 345 7.78 -13.32 -0.73
CA ASN A 345 6.34 -13.58 -0.87
C ASN A 345 6.10 -14.90 -1.61
N THR A 346 5.22 -15.74 -1.07
CA THR A 346 4.85 -17.05 -1.61
C THR A 346 4.13 -16.97 -2.95
N TYR A 347 3.44 -15.87 -3.22
CA TYR A 347 2.72 -15.64 -4.48
C TYR A 347 3.46 -14.65 -5.40
N TYR A 348 3.26 -14.79 -6.71
CA TYR A 348 3.70 -13.77 -7.68
C TYR A 348 2.85 -12.50 -7.54
N GLN A 349 3.51 -11.35 -7.39
CA GLN A 349 2.84 -10.04 -7.38
C GLN A 349 2.86 -9.45 -8.81
N THR A 350 4.05 -9.33 -9.39
CA THR A 350 4.24 -8.95 -10.79
C THR A 350 4.01 -10.12 -11.76
N ASN A 351 3.57 -9.80 -12.98
CA ASN A 351 3.27 -10.79 -14.02
C ASN A 351 4.56 -11.48 -14.52
N PRO A 352 4.70 -12.81 -14.36
CA PRO A 352 5.89 -13.54 -14.83
C PRO A 352 5.95 -13.70 -16.36
N LYS A 353 4.86 -13.41 -17.11
CA LYS A 353 4.63 -13.63 -18.56
C LYS A 353 4.68 -15.10 -19.02
N LYS A 354 5.57 -15.91 -18.46
CA LYS A 354 5.76 -17.34 -18.76
C LYS A 354 6.07 -18.10 -17.46
N ILE A 355 5.43 -19.24 -17.22
CA ILE A 355 5.75 -20.11 -16.08
C ILE A 355 5.89 -21.57 -16.50
N THR A 356 6.58 -22.35 -15.68
CA THR A 356 6.65 -23.81 -15.72
C THR A 356 6.01 -24.38 -14.45
N VAL A 357 5.20 -25.43 -14.58
CA VAL A 357 4.62 -26.17 -13.44
C VAL A 357 5.72 -26.98 -12.76
N ILE A 358 5.99 -26.72 -11.47
CA ILE A 358 7.04 -27.42 -10.70
C ILE A 358 6.49 -28.38 -9.63
N ASN A 359 5.21 -28.27 -9.27
CA ASN A 359 4.58 -29.20 -8.33
C ASN A 359 4.61 -30.65 -8.86
N ALA A 360 4.94 -31.61 -8.00
CA ALA A 360 4.99 -33.03 -8.37
C ALA A 360 3.62 -33.56 -8.83
N LYS A 361 2.54 -33.16 -8.15
CA LYS A 361 1.15 -33.54 -8.48
C LYS A 361 0.52 -32.65 -9.58
N GLY A 362 1.31 -31.88 -10.33
CA GLY A 362 0.81 -30.91 -11.32
C GLY A 362 -0.01 -29.76 -10.69
N ILE A 363 -0.80 -29.06 -11.50
CA ILE A 363 -1.77 -28.05 -11.05
C ILE A 363 -3.06 -28.11 -11.86
N ASN A 364 -4.17 -27.64 -11.29
CA ASN A 364 -5.42 -27.43 -12.01
C ASN A 364 -5.54 -25.98 -12.50
N ALA A 365 -6.31 -25.79 -13.57
CA ALA A 365 -6.81 -24.50 -14.04
C ALA A 365 -8.34 -24.44 -13.98
N TYR A 366 -8.87 -23.23 -13.76
CA TYR A 366 -10.23 -22.99 -13.26
C TYR A 366 -10.92 -21.84 -14.00
N ARG A 367 -12.27 -21.80 -13.97
CA ARG A 367 -13.05 -20.69 -14.55
C ARG A 367 -13.08 -19.45 -13.66
N LYS A 368 -13.09 -19.62 -12.33
CA LYS A 368 -13.25 -18.52 -11.37
C LYS A 368 -11.95 -18.22 -10.61
N VAL A 369 -11.77 -16.95 -10.23
CA VAL A 369 -10.60 -16.44 -9.49
C VAL A 369 -10.40 -17.11 -8.11
N ASN A 370 -11.48 -17.58 -7.48
CA ASN A 370 -11.44 -18.36 -6.24
C ASN A 370 -10.96 -19.82 -6.42
N LEU A 371 -10.53 -20.21 -7.64
CA LEU A 371 -10.11 -21.57 -8.00
C LEU A 371 -11.24 -22.62 -7.86
N THR A 372 -12.49 -22.22 -8.12
CA THR A 372 -13.63 -23.13 -8.32
C THR A 372 -13.91 -23.37 -9.82
N SER A 373 -14.71 -24.39 -10.14
CA SER A 373 -15.03 -24.80 -11.52
C SER A 373 -13.79 -25.16 -12.34
N LYS A 374 -13.20 -26.34 -12.05
CA LYS A 374 -12.02 -26.90 -12.75
C LYS A 374 -12.30 -27.08 -14.24
N VAL A 375 -11.33 -26.68 -15.08
CA VAL A 375 -11.39 -26.76 -16.56
C VAL A 375 -10.34 -27.72 -17.12
N ARG A 376 -9.12 -27.71 -16.57
CA ARG A 376 -7.99 -28.49 -17.09
C ARG A 376 -7.01 -28.85 -15.98
N HIS A 377 -6.24 -29.91 -16.19
CA HIS A 377 -5.07 -30.24 -15.37
C HIS A 377 -3.79 -30.11 -16.20
N TYR A 378 -2.72 -29.60 -15.58
CA TYR A 378 -1.40 -29.41 -16.18
C TYR A 378 -0.36 -30.18 -15.37
N ARG A 379 0.35 -31.10 -16.03
CA ARG A 379 1.37 -31.96 -15.41
C ARG A 379 2.62 -31.14 -15.03
N LYS A 380 3.49 -31.70 -14.19
CA LYS A 380 4.83 -31.14 -13.92
C LYS A 380 5.58 -30.95 -15.25
N GLY A 381 6.30 -29.84 -15.40
CA GLY A 381 7.05 -29.50 -16.61
C GLY A 381 6.26 -28.75 -17.69
N THR A 382 4.91 -28.70 -17.62
CA THR A 382 4.12 -27.91 -18.58
C THR A 382 4.50 -26.41 -18.48
N VAL A 383 4.76 -25.79 -19.63
CA VAL A 383 5.04 -24.35 -19.76
C VAL A 383 3.77 -23.62 -20.19
N LEU A 384 3.42 -22.54 -19.51
CA LEU A 384 2.18 -21.77 -19.71
C LEU A 384 2.46 -20.27 -19.92
N LYS A 385 1.72 -19.63 -20.83
CA LYS A 385 1.74 -18.17 -21.05
C LYS A 385 0.75 -17.48 -20.10
N VAL A 386 1.15 -16.37 -19.48
CA VAL A 386 0.38 -15.63 -18.47
C VAL A 386 0.01 -14.25 -18.99
N LYS A 387 -1.30 -13.97 -19.06
CA LYS A 387 -1.87 -12.66 -19.45
C LYS A 387 -1.69 -11.63 -18.33
N ALA A 388 -2.07 -11.99 -17.09
CA ALA A 388 -2.09 -11.07 -15.95
C ALA A 388 -1.97 -11.81 -14.59
N VAL A 389 -1.85 -11.03 -13.52
CA VAL A 389 -2.03 -11.46 -12.12
C VAL A 389 -3.30 -10.80 -11.60
N LYS A 390 -4.10 -11.49 -10.78
CA LYS A 390 -5.24 -10.91 -10.04
C LYS A 390 -5.14 -11.33 -8.56
N GLN A 391 -5.41 -10.39 -7.66
CA GLN A 391 -5.45 -10.63 -6.21
C GLN A 391 -6.71 -11.41 -5.80
N HIS A 392 -6.63 -12.12 -4.68
CA HIS A 392 -7.74 -12.86 -4.09
C HIS A 392 -7.49 -13.04 -2.59
N GLY A 393 -7.83 -12.00 -1.81
CA GLY A 393 -7.40 -11.87 -0.43
C GLY A 393 -5.87 -11.99 -0.30
N ILE A 394 -5.41 -12.74 0.69
CA ILE A 394 -3.99 -12.96 1.05
C ILE A 394 -3.14 -13.75 0.01
N THR A 395 -3.68 -13.95 -1.20
CA THR A 395 -3.10 -14.79 -2.25
C THR A 395 -3.37 -14.20 -3.63
N THR A 396 -2.58 -14.57 -4.64
CA THR A 396 -2.83 -14.13 -6.04
C THR A 396 -3.06 -15.32 -6.98
N ARG A 397 -3.53 -15.01 -8.19
CA ARG A 397 -3.82 -15.94 -9.28
C ARG A 397 -3.11 -15.49 -10.54
N LEU A 398 -2.66 -16.44 -11.36
CA LEU A 398 -2.19 -16.14 -12.71
C LEU A 398 -3.34 -16.39 -13.68
N ILE A 399 -3.70 -15.38 -14.47
CA ILE A 399 -4.65 -15.50 -15.57
C ILE A 399 -3.86 -15.96 -16.79
N LEU A 400 -4.17 -17.14 -17.32
CA LEU A 400 -3.56 -17.68 -18.53
C LEU A 400 -4.09 -16.96 -19.78
N THR A 401 -3.40 -17.09 -20.91
CA THR A 401 -3.83 -16.44 -22.18
C THR A 401 -5.17 -16.94 -22.71
N ASN A 402 -5.70 -18.06 -22.21
CA ASN A 402 -7.05 -18.57 -22.50
C ASN A 402 -8.10 -18.15 -21.44
N GLY A 403 -7.81 -17.14 -20.62
CA GLY A 403 -8.71 -16.63 -19.57
C GLY A 403 -8.80 -17.49 -18.30
N THR A 404 -8.29 -18.73 -18.29
CA THR A 404 -8.40 -19.59 -17.09
C THR A 404 -7.42 -19.19 -15.98
N TYR A 405 -7.85 -19.37 -14.73
CA TYR A 405 -7.08 -19.04 -13.53
C TYR A 405 -6.27 -20.24 -13.03
N ILE A 406 -5.01 -20.01 -12.65
CA ILE A 406 -4.18 -20.96 -11.90
C ILE A 406 -3.62 -20.31 -10.62
N THR A 407 -3.12 -21.13 -9.70
CA THR A 407 -2.37 -20.65 -8.53
C THR A 407 -1.11 -19.89 -8.94
N ALA A 408 -0.85 -18.76 -8.29
CA ALA A 408 0.39 -18.00 -8.42
C ALA A 408 1.46 -18.40 -7.38
N ASN A 409 1.25 -19.50 -6.64
CA ASN A 409 2.17 -19.95 -5.61
C ASN A 409 3.52 -20.39 -6.20
N LYS A 410 4.60 -19.70 -5.82
CA LYS A 410 5.98 -19.89 -6.25
C LYS A 410 6.59 -21.24 -5.84
N THR A 411 5.96 -22.02 -4.95
CA THR A 411 6.36 -23.42 -4.67
C THR A 411 5.73 -24.42 -5.65
N MET A 412 4.66 -24.01 -6.36
CA MET A 412 3.91 -24.84 -7.31
C MET A 412 4.20 -24.48 -8.77
N VAL A 413 4.50 -23.21 -9.05
CA VAL A 413 4.89 -22.68 -10.37
C VAL A 413 6.18 -21.84 -10.28
N LEU A 414 6.95 -21.82 -11.37
CA LEU A 414 8.22 -21.11 -11.50
C LEU A 414 8.23 -20.26 -12.78
N LYS A 415 8.53 -18.96 -12.69
CA LYS A 415 8.80 -18.11 -13.87
C LYS A 415 9.88 -18.77 -14.75
N LYS A 416 9.62 -18.83 -16.04
CA LYS A 416 10.59 -19.20 -17.08
C LYS A 416 11.13 -17.94 -17.77
#